data_AF-A0A376MVN7-F1
#
_entry.id   AF-A0A376MVN7-F1
#
_cell.length_a   1.000
_cell.length_b   1.000
_cell.length_c   1.000
_cell.angle_alpha   90.00
_cell.angle_beta   90.00
_cell.angle_gamma   90.00
#
_symmetry.space_group_name_H-M   'P 1'
#
loop_
_entity.id
_entity.type
_entity.pdbx_description
1 polymer ?
#
loop_
_entity_poly.entity_id
_entity_poly.type
_entity_poly.pdbx_seq_one_letter_code
_entity_poly.pdbx_strand_id
1 'polypeptide(L)'
;MTQAGETAANSAGKVTKATEDEKNALAKLKAAIDPVGAAIDTVGRRYSELKKFFDKGLIDKEEYEFLVRKLNETTEELSGVAQAQREAEKAGKLAAAQQEAQAQAFQRMLDKIDPLAAALRNLEQQHDELNAAFASGKINGSQFENYSRKIQETRRELTGEAQAEREAAKAHDEQVVALQRLIAQLDPVGNCF
;
A
#
# COMPACT_ATOMS: atom_id res chain seq x y z
N MET A 1 20.58 51.95 -37.40
CA MET A 1 20.53 50.69 -36.63
C MET A 1 19.12 50.14 -36.73
N THR A 2 18.98 48.89 -37.17
CA THR A 2 17.70 48.34 -37.67
C THR A 2 16.83 47.84 -36.52
N GLN A 3 15.58 48.30 -36.48
CA GLN A 3 14.50 47.92 -35.54
C GLN A 3 14.26 46.39 -35.43
N ALA A 4 14.68 45.64 -36.45
CA ALA A 4 14.68 44.18 -36.46
C ALA A 4 15.68 43.55 -35.46
N GLY A 5 16.83 44.19 -35.20
CA GLY A 5 17.84 43.70 -34.26
C GLY A 5 17.41 43.82 -32.79
N GLU A 6 16.73 44.91 -32.43
CA GLU A 6 16.15 45.12 -31.09
C GLU A 6 14.98 44.17 -30.82
N THR A 7 14.16 43.89 -31.83
CA THR A 7 13.00 42.99 -31.69
C THR A 7 13.46 41.54 -31.49
N ALA A 8 14.47 41.09 -32.25
CA ALA A 8 15.06 39.75 -32.12
C ALA A 8 15.75 39.55 -30.76
N ALA A 9 16.51 40.55 -30.28
CA ALA A 9 17.14 40.52 -28.96
C ALA A 9 16.11 40.50 -27.82
N ASN A 10 15.03 41.28 -27.95
CA ASN A 10 13.93 41.28 -26.97
C ASN A 10 13.13 39.96 -26.98
N SER A 11 12.89 39.35 -28.14
CA SER A 11 12.24 38.03 -28.21
C SER A 11 13.14 36.92 -27.68
N ALA A 12 14.45 36.93 -27.99
CA ALA A 12 15.40 35.96 -27.45
C ALA A 12 15.53 36.08 -25.92
N GLY A 13 15.57 37.31 -25.38
CA GLY A 13 15.59 37.57 -23.93
C GLY A 13 14.29 37.22 -23.19
N LYS A 14 13.15 37.25 -23.87
CA LYS A 14 11.86 36.80 -23.33
C LYS A 14 11.73 35.27 -23.29
N VAL A 15 12.18 34.60 -24.35
CA VAL A 15 12.19 33.13 -24.42
C VAL A 15 13.14 32.54 -23.38
N THR A 16 14.33 33.11 -23.19
CA THR A 16 15.27 32.65 -22.16
C THR A 16 14.75 32.86 -20.73
N LYS A 17 14.07 33.97 -20.44
CA LYS A 17 13.42 34.20 -19.14
C LYS A 17 12.27 33.24 -18.86
N ALA A 18 11.39 33.00 -19.84
CA ALA A 18 10.29 32.06 -19.68
C ALA A 18 10.81 30.64 -19.37
N THR A 19 11.88 30.20 -20.03
CA THR A 19 12.53 28.91 -19.76
C THR A 19 13.22 28.85 -18.39
N GLU A 20 13.79 29.96 -17.90
CA GLU A 20 14.42 30.02 -16.58
C GLU A 20 13.37 30.02 -15.44
N ASP A 21 12.26 30.73 -15.64
CA ASP A 21 11.13 30.77 -14.70
C ASP A 21 10.44 29.41 -14.62
N GLU A 22 10.27 28.71 -15.74
CA GLU A 22 9.77 27.34 -15.80
C GLU A 22 10.69 26.35 -15.07
N LYS A 23 12.01 26.45 -15.26
CA LYS A 23 12.99 25.64 -14.53
C LYS A 23 12.94 25.88 -13.03
N ASN A 24 12.80 27.14 -12.61
CA ASN A 24 12.68 27.49 -11.20
C ASN A 24 11.37 27.00 -10.59
N ALA A 25 10.26 27.10 -11.31
CA ALA A 25 8.98 26.55 -10.87
C ALA A 25 9.03 25.03 -10.74
N LEU A 26 9.63 24.34 -11.72
CA LEU A 26 9.82 22.89 -11.69
C LEU A 26 10.71 22.45 -10.53
N ALA A 27 11.80 23.17 -10.25
CA ALA A 27 12.67 22.90 -9.10
C ALA A 27 11.94 23.04 -7.76
N LYS A 28 11.08 24.07 -7.61
CA LYS A 28 10.24 24.26 -6.42
C LYS A 28 9.21 23.14 -6.27
N LEU A 29 8.59 22.71 -7.37
CA LEU A 29 7.64 21.60 -7.36
C LEU A 29 8.34 20.29 -6.98
N LYS A 30 9.52 20.02 -7.56
CA LYS A 30 10.34 18.85 -7.20
C LYS A 30 10.70 18.87 -5.71
N ALA A 31 11.09 20.01 -5.16
CA ALA A 31 11.40 20.15 -3.74
C ALA A 31 10.17 19.98 -2.81
N ALA A 32 8.97 20.31 -3.29
CA ALA A 32 7.74 20.08 -2.53
C ALA A 32 7.31 18.60 -2.53
N ILE A 33 7.62 17.86 -3.61
CA ILE A 33 7.27 16.44 -3.76
C ILE A 33 8.32 15.53 -3.11
N ASP A 34 9.60 15.86 -3.29
CA ASP A 34 10.75 15.12 -2.79
C ASP A 34 11.75 16.09 -2.13
N PRO A 35 11.47 16.54 -0.90
CA PRO A 35 12.30 17.52 -0.20
C PRO A 35 13.70 16.96 0.12
N VAL A 36 13.82 15.65 0.37
CA VAL A 36 15.10 15.02 0.70
C VAL A 36 15.98 14.87 -0.53
N GLY A 37 15.43 14.41 -1.66
CA GLY A 37 16.13 14.38 -2.94
C GLY A 37 16.59 15.78 -3.37
N ALA A 38 15.75 16.80 -3.21
CA ALA A 38 16.12 18.18 -3.51
C ALA A 38 17.23 18.73 -2.58
N ALA A 39 17.26 18.32 -1.32
CA ALA A 39 18.32 18.67 -0.38
C ALA A 39 19.66 18.00 -0.78
N ILE A 40 19.63 16.72 -1.16
CA ILE A 40 20.81 15.99 -1.66
C ILE A 40 21.38 16.64 -2.92
N ASP A 41 20.52 16.98 -3.90
CA ASP A 41 20.92 17.70 -5.12
C ASP A 41 21.56 19.05 -4.80
N THR A 42 21.07 19.72 -3.75
CA THR A 42 21.60 21.01 -3.30
C THR A 42 22.97 20.85 -2.65
N VAL A 43 23.16 19.84 -1.81
CA VAL A 43 24.46 19.53 -1.20
C VAL A 43 25.51 19.22 -2.29
N GLY A 44 25.16 18.43 -3.31
CA GLY A 44 26.05 18.16 -4.46
C GLY A 44 26.48 19.43 -5.22
N ARG A 45 25.56 20.39 -5.38
CA ARG A 45 25.89 21.72 -5.95
C ARG A 45 26.85 22.49 -5.04
N ARG A 46 26.63 22.46 -3.71
CA ARG A 46 27.52 23.12 -2.74
C ARG A 46 28.93 22.56 -2.76
N TYR A 47 29.12 21.24 -2.93
CA TYR A 47 30.46 20.67 -3.15
C TYR A 47 31.15 21.25 -4.38
N SER A 48 30.41 21.33 -5.49
CA SER A 48 30.95 21.84 -6.75
C SER A 48 31.33 23.33 -6.66
N GLU A 49 30.52 24.13 -5.94
CA GLU A 49 30.81 25.54 -5.66
C GLU A 49 32.00 25.69 -4.71
N LEU A 50 32.04 24.92 -3.64
CA LEU A 50 33.11 24.92 -2.66
C LEU A 50 34.46 24.59 -3.30
N LYS A 51 34.49 23.56 -4.15
CA LYS A 51 35.69 23.22 -4.93
C LYS A 51 36.13 24.35 -5.85
N LYS A 52 35.20 25.03 -6.52
CA LYS A 52 35.53 26.18 -7.37
C LYS A 52 36.11 27.35 -6.57
N PHE A 53 35.64 27.60 -5.35
CA PHE A 53 36.18 28.67 -4.50
C PHE A 53 37.59 28.34 -4.02
N PHE A 54 37.84 27.09 -3.65
CA PHE A 54 39.18 26.62 -3.31
C PHE A 54 40.14 26.68 -4.51
N ASP A 55 39.73 26.18 -5.68
CA ASP A 55 40.55 26.20 -6.91
C ASP A 55 40.89 27.64 -7.36
N LYS A 56 40.08 28.64 -6.97
CA LYS A 56 40.31 30.07 -7.21
C LYS A 56 41.12 30.77 -6.11
N GLY A 57 41.50 30.06 -5.06
CA GLY A 57 42.21 30.62 -3.90
C GLY A 57 41.37 31.60 -3.07
N LEU A 58 40.03 31.54 -3.16
CA LEU A 58 39.13 32.40 -2.38
C LEU A 58 38.96 31.92 -0.93
N ILE A 59 39.25 30.64 -0.70
CA ILE A 59 39.27 29.99 0.61
C ILE A 59 40.56 29.18 0.72
N ASP A 60 41.07 29.07 1.93
CA ASP A 60 42.26 28.27 2.19
C ASP A 60 41.93 26.77 2.34
N LYS A 61 42.97 25.96 2.53
CA LYS A 61 42.84 24.51 2.61
C LYS A 61 42.13 24.07 3.89
N GLU A 62 42.43 24.69 5.03
CA GLU A 62 41.75 24.37 6.29
C GLU A 62 40.25 24.67 6.21
N GLU A 63 39.87 25.82 5.65
CA GLU A 63 38.47 26.21 5.46
C GLU A 63 37.75 25.30 4.47
N TYR A 64 38.41 24.93 3.37
CA TYR A 64 37.88 23.97 2.41
C TYR A 64 37.63 22.59 3.05
N GLU A 65 38.60 22.04 3.78
CA GLU A 65 38.47 20.74 4.44
C GLU A 65 37.37 20.75 5.51
N PHE A 66 37.26 21.84 6.27
CA PHE A 66 36.19 22.02 7.26
C PHE A 66 34.80 22.02 6.61
N LEU A 67 34.62 22.77 5.52
CA LEU A 67 33.35 22.88 4.81
C LEU A 67 32.98 21.59 4.07
N VAL A 68 33.96 20.90 3.48
CA VAL A 68 33.78 19.56 2.88
C VAL A 68 33.30 18.57 3.93
N ARG A 69 33.91 18.58 5.12
CA ARG A 69 33.49 17.72 6.23
C ARG A 69 32.04 18.00 6.65
N LYS A 70 31.66 19.27 6.76
CA LYS A 70 30.26 19.67 7.07
C LYS A 70 29.27 19.22 6.01
N LEU A 71 29.63 19.31 4.73
CA LEU A 71 28.79 18.79 3.66
C LEU A 71 28.70 17.25 3.69
N ASN A 72 29.77 16.55 4.09
CA ASN A 72 29.76 15.08 4.21
C ASN A 72 28.82 14.65 5.33
N GLU A 73 28.95 15.28 6.52
CA GLU A 73 28.05 15.07 7.67
C GLU A 73 26.59 15.30 7.25
N THR A 74 26.31 16.40 6.54
CA THR A 74 24.96 16.70 6.04
C THR A 74 24.46 15.67 5.01
N THR A 75 25.35 15.14 4.16
CA THR A 75 25.01 14.11 3.17
C THR A 75 24.65 12.80 3.84
N GLU A 76 25.42 12.40 4.85
CA GLU A 76 25.16 11.18 5.64
C GLU A 76 23.80 11.28 6.35
N GLU A 77 23.53 12.38 7.03
CA GLU A 77 22.24 12.63 7.70
C GLU A 77 21.06 12.59 6.71
N LEU A 78 21.15 13.30 5.57
CA LEU A 78 20.11 13.30 4.55
C LEU A 78 19.89 11.91 3.94
N SER A 79 20.97 11.14 3.74
CA SER A 79 20.87 9.77 3.21
C SER A 79 20.18 8.82 4.19
N GLY A 80 20.45 8.95 5.49
CA GLY A 80 19.75 8.20 6.53
C GLY A 80 18.26 8.54 6.60
N VAL A 81 17.91 9.83 6.49
CA VAL A 81 16.51 10.27 6.43
C VAL A 81 15.81 9.73 5.18
N ALA A 82 16.46 9.77 4.02
CA ALA A 82 15.92 9.22 2.78
C ALA A 82 15.62 7.72 2.88
N GLN A 83 16.52 6.96 3.52
CA GLN A 83 16.33 5.53 3.75
C GLN A 83 15.17 5.27 4.71
N ALA A 84 15.12 5.95 5.86
CA ALA A 84 14.04 5.81 6.83
C ALA A 84 12.67 6.14 6.22
N GLN A 85 12.57 7.17 5.38
CA GLN A 85 11.33 7.51 4.68
C GLN A 85 10.87 6.41 3.71
N ARG A 86 11.79 5.82 2.94
CA ARG A 86 11.46 4.71 2.02
C ARG A 86 11.02 3.46 2.77
N GLU A 87 11.67 3.14 3.88
CA GLU A 87 11.32 2.01 4.73
C GLU A 87 9.92 2.23 5.34
N ALA A 88 9.64 3.43 5.86
CA ALA A 88 8.32 3.80 6.37
C ALA A 88 7.23 3.77 5.28
N GLU A 89 7.52 4.26 4.07
CA GLU A 89 6.57 4.21 2.94
C GLU A 89 6.28 2.77 2.53
N LYS A 90 7.31 1.91 2.48
CA LYS A 90 7.15 0.49 2.17
C LYS A 90 6.32 -0.22 3.24
N ALA A 91 6.57 0.05 4.52
CA ALA A 91 5.79 -0.47 5.63
C ALA A 91 4.32 0.00 5.56
N GLY A 92 4.08 1.28 5.26
CA GLY A 92 2.74 1.84 5.08
C GLY A 92 1.98 1.19 3.92
N LYS A 93 2.64 0.96 2.78
CA LYS A 93 2.06 0.26 1.62
C LYS A 93 1.72 -1.19 1.95
N LEU A 94 2.59 -1.89 2.67
CA LEU A 94 2.33 -3.26 3.13
C LEU A 94 1.12 -3.31 4.06
N ALA A 95 1.01 -2.39 5.02
CA ALA A 95 -0.12 -2.29 5.91
C ALA A 95 -1.43 -2.01 5.16
N ALA A 96 -1.42 -1.09 4.19
CA ALA A 96 -2.58 -0.79 3.36
C ALA A 96 -3.00 -1.98 2.49
N ALA A 97 -2.04 -2.66 1.85
CA ALA A 97 -2.31 -3.85 1.04
C ALA A 97 -2.89 -4.99 1.89
N GLN A 98 -2.42 -5.12 3.14
CA GLN A 98 -2.94 -6.09 4.08
C GLN A 98 -4.37 -5.78 4.53
N GLN A 99 -4.68 -4.50 4.79
CA GLN A 99 -6.02 -4.06 5.11
C GLN A 99 -6.98 -4.29 3.93
N GLU A 100 -6.53 -4.04 2.71
CA GLU A 100 -7.32 -4.31 1.50
C GLU A 100 -7.57 -5.81 1.30
N ALA A 101 -6.55 -6.65 1.51
CA ALA A 101 -6.69 -8.11 1.45
C ALA A 101 -7.71 -8.62 2.49
N GLN A 102 -7.69 -8.07 3.71
CA GLN A 102 -8.67 -8.41 4.75
C GLN A 102 -10.09 -7.97 4.38
N ALA A 103 -10.25 -6.77 3.82
CA ALA A 103 -11.55 -6.29 3.36
C ALA A 103 -12.12 -7.15 2.22
N GLN A 104 -11.27 -7.58 1.27
CA GLN A 104 -11.67 -8.49 0.20
C GLN A 104 -12.04 -9.89 0.74
N ALA A 105 -11.32 -10.40 1.74
CA ALA A 105 -11.67 -11.67 2.39
C ALA A 105 -13.03 -11.58 3.09
N PHE A 106 -13.31 -10.47 3.78
CA PHE A 106 -14.60 -10.24 4.41
C PHE A 106 -15.73 -10.13 3.38
N GLN A 107 -15.52 -9.42 2.27
CA GLN A 107 -16.51 -9.33 1.20
C GLN A 107 -16.83 -10.71 0.61
N ARG A 108 -15.81 -11.54 0.34
CA ARG A 108 -16.01 -12.92 -0.14
C ARG A 108 -16.80 -13.77 0.85
N MET A 109 -16.63 -13.54 2.15
CA MET A 109 -17.43 -14.22 3.18
C MET A 109 -18.89 -13.77 3.13
N LEU A 110 -19.15 -12.46 2.99
CA LEU A 110 -20.50 -11.92 2.83
C LEU A 110 -21.19 -12.48 1.59
N ASP A 111 -20.51 -12.52 0.45
CA ASP A 111 -21.04 -13.02 -0.82
C ASP A 111 -21.46 -14.50 -0.74
N LYS A 112 -20.88 -15.28 0.19
CA LYS A 112 -21.21 -16.70 0.43
C LYS A 112 -22.35 -16.90 1.41
N ILE A 113 -22.66 -15.92 2.25
CA ILE A 113 -23.71 -16.03 3.27
C ILE A 113 -25.10 -16.06 2.65
N ASP A 114 -25.37 -15.20 1.67
CA ASP A 114 -26.67 -15.12 1.01
C ASP A 114 -27.10 -16.43 0.31
N PRO A 115 -26.29 -17.06 -0.57
CA PRO A 115 -26.66 -18.32 -1.20
C PRO A 115 -26.77 -19.47 -0.20
N LEU A 116 -25.93 -19.49 0.85
CA LEU A 116 -26.04 -20.50 1.92
C LEU A 116 -27.34 -20.36 2.70
N ALA A 117 -27.73 -19.14 3.06
CA ALA A 117 -28.99 -18.88 3.75
C ALA A 117 -30.20 -19.25 2.88
N ALA A 118 -30.14 -18.97 1.58
CA ALA A 118 -31.17 -19.37 0.63
C ALA A 118 -31.28 -20.91 0.49
N ALA A 119 -30.16 -21.62 0.40
CA ALA A 119 -30.13 -23.07 0.32
C ALA A 119 -30.72 -23.73 1.58
N LEU A 120 -30.39 -23.21 2.77
CA LEU A 120 -30.95 -23.70 4.03
C LEU A 120 -32.46 -23.49 4.13
N ARG A 121 -32.98 -22.34 3.69
CA ARG A 121 -34.44 -22.10 3.65
C ARG A 121 -35.15 -23.02 2.65
N ASN A 122 -34.53 -23.29 1.50
CA ASN A 122 -35.08 -24.21 0.51
C ASN A 122 -35.16 -25.64 1.06
N LEU A 123 -34.12 -26.12 1.75
CA LEU A 123 -34.15 -27.42 2.42
C LEU A 123 -35.24 -27.52 3.49
N GLU A 124 -35.50 -26.42 4.21
CA GLU A 124 -36.59 -26.36 5.19
C GLU A 124 -37.96 -26.46 4.52
N GLN A 125 -38.18 -25.74 3.42
CA GLN A 125 -39.40 -25.88 2.60
C GLN A 125 -39.57 -27.30 2.05
N GLN A 126 -38.50 -27.93 1.54
CA GLN A 126 -38.55 -29.31 1.06
C GLN A 126 -38.93 -30.30 2.17
N HIS A 127 -38.50 -30.05 3.41
CA HIS A 127 -38.87 -30.87 4.55
C HIS A 127 -40.36 -30.72 4.88
N ASP A 128 -40.90 -29.50 4.84
CA ASP A 128 -42.33 -29.23 5.07
C ASP A 128 -43.21 -29.86 3.98
N GLU A 129 -42.81 -29.75 2.71
CA GLU A 129 -43.50 -30.41 1.59
C GLU A 129 -43.47 -31.93 1.72
N LEU A 130 -42.34 -32.50 2.15
CA LEU A 130 -42.20 -33.92 2.41
C LEU A 130 -43.15 -34.39 3.52
N ASN A 131 -43.24 -33.62 4.62
CA ASN A 131 -44.18 -33.88 5.71
C ASN A 131 -45.63 -33.82 5.23
N ALA A 132 -46.00 -32.83 4.41
CA ALA A 132 -47.34 -32.71 3.85
C ALA A 132 -47.68 -33.85 2.87
N ALA A 133 -46.72 -34.29 2.05
CA ALA A 133 -46.89 -35.43 1.16
C ALA A 133 -47.12 -36.73 1.92
N PHE A 134 -46.42 -36.92 3.04
CA PHE A 134 -46.62 -38.08 3.93
C PHE A 134 -47.98 -38.02 4.62
N ALA A 135 -48.33 -36.87 5.21
CA ALA A 135 -49.62 -36.67 5.88
C ALA A 135 -50.83 -36.84 4.94
N SER A 136 -50.68 -36.47 3.66
CA SER A 136 -51.71 -36.67 2.63
C SER A 136 -51.72 -38.07 2.01
N GLY A 137 -50.82 -38.97 2.44
CA GLY A 137 -50.72 -40.34 1.94
C GLY A 137 -50.17 -40.48 0.52
N LYS A 138 -49.63 -39.40 -0.07
CA LYS A 138 -49.02 -39.40 -1.41
C LYS A 138 -47.70 -40.19 -1.46
N ILE A 139 -47.05 -40.34 -0.30
CA ILE A 139 -45.84 -41.15 -0.12
C ILE A 139 -46.02 -42.06 1.08
N ASN A 140 -45.30 -43.19 1.09
CA ASN A 140 -45.30 -44.13 2.21
C ASN A 140 -44.16 -43.84 3.21
N GLY A 141 -44.16 -44.55 4.35
CA GLY A 141 -43.18 -44.35 5.41
C GLY A 141 -41.73 -44.59 4.98
N SER A 142 -41.47 -45.60 4.14
CA SER A 142 -40.10 -45.88 3.68
C SER A 142 -39.57 -44.83 2.70
N GLN A 143 -40.44 -44.25 1.88
CA GLN A 143 -40.11 -43.10 1.03
C GLN A 143 -39.85 -41.85 1.87
N PHE A 144 -40.70 -41.58 2.86
CA PHE A 144 -40.54 -40.46 3.78
C PHE A 144 -39.19 -40.53 4.53
N GLU A 145 -38.85 -41.68 5.11
CA GLU A 145 -37.58 -41.86 5.81
C GLU A 145 -36.36 -41.65 4.90
N ASN A 146 -36.41 -42.17 3.66
CA ASN A 146 -35.34 -41.99 2.69
C ASN A 146 -35.13 -40.52 2.31
N TYR A 147 -36.20 -39.81 1.99
CA TYR A 147 -36.11 -38.39 1.61
C TYR A 147 -35.74 -37.50 2.79
N SER A 148 -36.27 -37.77 3.98
CA SER A 148 -35.94 -37.05 5.21
C SER A 148 -34.45 -37.20 5.54
N ARG A 149 -33.90 -38.42 5.40
CA ARG A 149 -32.46 -38.67 5.57
C ARG A 149 -31.63 -37.84 4.58
N LYS A 150 -31.98 -37.84 3.30
CA LYS A 150 -31.26 -37.05 2.28
C LYS A 150 -31.26 -35.55 2.59
N ILE A 151 -32.41 -35.00 2.98
CA ILE A 151 -32.52 -33.58 3.36
C ILE A 151 -31.63 -33.27 4.57
N GLN A 152 -31.61 -34.16 5.57
CA GLN A 152 -30.74 -34.01 6.75
C GLN A 152 -29.25 -34.12 6.42
N GLU A 153 -28.87 -35.07 5.55
CA GLU A 153 -27.50 -35.23 5.07
C GLU A 153 -27.04 -33.98 4.32
N THR A 154 -27.83 -33.48 3.37
CA THR A 154 -27.51 -32.24 2.63
C THR A 154 -27.45 -31.02 3.56
N ARG A 155 -28.33 -30.92 4.56
CA ARG A 155 -28.27 -29.83 5.56
C ARG A 155 -26.96 -29.89 6.35
N ARG A 156 -26.55 -31.09 6.77
CA ARG A 156 -25.33 -31.31 7.53
C ARG A 156 -24.07 -31.03 6.71
N GLU A 157 -24.07 -31.41 5.45
CA GLU A 157 -23.00 -31.10 4.48
C GLU A 157 -22.90 -29.60 4.27
N LEU A 158 -23.99 -28.91 3.95
CA LEU A 158 -23.98 -27.46 3.73
C LEU A 158 -23.52 -26.68 4.96
N THR A 159 -23.96 -27.06 6.17
CA THR A 159 -23.50 -26.39 7.39
C THR A 159 -22.06 -26.77 7.74
N GLY A 160 -21.66 -28.01 7.49
CA GLY A 160 -20.30 -28.50 7.75
C GLY A 160 -19.26 -27.88 6.82
N GLU A 161 -19.57 -27.78 5.53
CA GLU A 161 -18.75 -27.09 4.53
C GLU A 161 -18.64 -25.59 4.84
N ALA A 162 -19.76 -24.94 5.19
CA ALA A 162 -19.74 -23.54 5.59
C ALA A 162 -18.91 -23.30 6.87
N GLN A 163 -18.87 -24.26 7.79
CA GLN A 163 -18.12 -24.19 9.03
C GLN A 163 -16.63 -24.46 8.80
N ALA A 164 -16.29 -25.45 7.98
CA ALA A 164 -14.92 -25.73 7.56
C ALA A 164 -14.32 -24.57 6.76
N GLU A 165 -15.12 -23.92 5.90
CA GLU A 165 -14.69 -22.75 5.15
C GLU A 165 -14.46 -21.53 6.05
N ARG A 166 -15.30 -21.32 7.08
CA ARG A 166 -15.08 -20.30 8.11
C ARG A 166 -13.83 -20.57 8.95
N GLU A 167 -13.58 -21.82 9.31
CA GLU A 167 -12.36 -22.20 10.03
C GLU A 167 -11.11 -22.04 9.17
N ALA A 168 -11.17 -22.38 7.88
CA ALA A 168 -10.07 -22.16 6.94
C ALA A 168 -9.78 -20.67 6.74
N ALA A 169 -10.81 -19.82 6.64
CA ALA A 169 -10.65 -18.37 6.58
C ALA A 169 -10.01 -17.82 7.86
N LYS A 170 -10.45 -18.30 9.04
CA LYS A 170 -9.88 -17.90 10.33
C LYS A 170 -8.43 -18.36 10.52
N ALA A 171 -8.10 -19.57 10.08
CA ALA A 171 -6.73 -20.09 10.11
C ALA A 171 -5.80 -19.28 9.20
N HIS A 172 -6.29 -18.82 8.05
CA HIS A 172 -5.56 -17.91 7.18
C HIS A 172 -5.33 -16.56 7.88
N ASP A 173 -6.35 -15.99 8.52
CA ASP A 173 -6.22 -14.75 9.30
C ASP A 173 -5.23 -14.91 10.47
N GLU A 174 -5.23 -16.04 11.17
CA GLU A 174 -4.28 -16.35 12.24
C GLU A 174 -2.84 -16.48 11.73
N GLN A 175 -2.62 -17.05 10.53
CA GLN A 175 -1.31 -17.06 9.89
C GLN A 175 -0.84 -15.66 9.52
N VAL A 176 -1.74 -14.83 9.02
CA VAL A 176 -1.47 -13.42 8.68
C VAL A 176 -1.09 -12.62 9.93
N VAL A 177 -1.79 -12.82 11.05
CA VAL A 177 -1.45 -12.22 12.36
C VAL A 177 -0.15 -12.76 12.93
N ALA A 178 0.13 -14.06 12.77
CA ALA A 178 1.40 -14.67 13.18
C ALA A 178 2.58 -14.09 12.38
N LEU A 179 2.42 -13.90 11.08
CA LEU A 179 3.40 -13.23 10.21
C LEU A 179 3.62 -11.77 10.63
N GLN A 180 2.55 -11.02 10.95
CA GLN A 180 2.67 -9.67 11.48
C GLN A 180 3.42 -9.62 12.83
N ARG A 181 3.14 -10.55 13.74
CA ARG A 181 3.89 -10.65 15.01
C ARG A 181 5.35 -10.99 14.79
N LEU A 182 5.66 -11.84 13.81
CA LEU A 182 7.02 -12.19 13.46
C LEU A 182 7.77 -10.97 12.92
N ILE A 183 7.13 -10.18 12.04
CA ILE A 183 7.68 -8.91 11.55
C ILE A 183 7.90 -7.93 12.71
N ALA A 184 6.94 -7.80 13.63
CA ALA A 184 7.08 -6.93 14.80
C ALA A 184 8.16 -7.38 15.79
N GLN A 185 8.50 -8.68 15.84
CA GLN A 185 9.63 -9.19 16.63
C GLN A 185 10.99 -9.04 15.92
N LEU A 186 10.99 -8.89 14.60
CA LEU A 186 12.18 -8.65 13.79
C LEU A 186 12.61 -7.16 13.78
N ASP A 187 11.84 -6.27 14.42
CA ASP A 187 12.23 -4.88 14.74
C ASP A 187 12.67 -4.74 16.22
N PRO A 188 13.91 -5.11 16.61
CA PRO A 188 14.41 -4.84 17.96
C PRO A 188 15.10 -3.48 18.13
N VAL A 189 15.00 -2.50 17.21
CA VAL A 189 15.69 -1.21 17.38
C VAL A 189 14.79 -0.04 17.00
N GLY A 190 14.28 0.69 18.00
CA GLY A 190 13.61 1.96 17.73
C GLY A 190 12.90 2.66 18.88
N ASN A 191 12.83 2.10 20.09
CA ASN A 191 12.17 2.77 21.22
C ASN A 191 13.06 2.85 22.46
N CYS A 192 14.12 3.67 22.34
CA CYS A 192 14.73 4.37 23.47
C CYS A 192 14.51 5.87 23.25
N PHE A 193 13.36 6.38 23.69
CA PHE A 193 13.16 7.77 24.11
C PHE A 193 12.23 7.76 25.32
#